data_AF-A0A514ZAW1-F1
#
_entry.id   AF-A0A514ZAW1-F1
#
_cell.length_a   1.000
_cell.length_b   1.000
_cell.length_c   1.000
_cell.angle_alpha   90.00
_cell.angle_beta   90.00
_cell.angle_gamma   90.00
#
_symmetry.space_group_name_H-M   'P 1'
#
loop_
_entity.id
_entity.type
_entity.pdbx_description
1 polymer ?
#
loop_
_entity_poly.entity_id
_entity_poly.type
_entity_poly.pdbx_seq_one_letter_code
_entity_poly.pdbx_strand_id
1 'polypeptide(L)' 'MKHVEVTVNKHEMLVFDDMGQCNSFIDSFTRDFEDNIIMGAPKEIHPDYVEMSAIFYNPYHSRPEGQEVVLLDIHIPK' A
#
# COMPACT_ATOMS: atom_id res chain seq x y z
N MET A 1 14.71 -10.25 13.42
CA MET A 1 13.61 -10.75 12.56
C MET A 1 13.39 -9.70 11.49
N LYS A 2 13.09 -10.10 10.25
CA LYS A 2 12.90 -9.17 9.14
C LYS A 2 11.39 -8.94 9.03
N HIS A 3 10.93 -7.70 9.26
CA HIS A 3 9.51 -7.34 9.29
C HIS A 3 9.13 -6.63 8.00
N VAL A 4 7.87 -6.75 7.58
CA VAL A 4 7.33 -6.03 6.42
C VAL A 4 6.69 -4.74 6.91
N GLU A 5 7.09 -3.62 6.34
CA GLU A 5 6.60 -2.30 6.73
C GLU A 5 5.65 -1.78 5.67
N VAL A 6 4.47 -1.32 6.08
CA VAL A 6 3.47 -0.74 5.19
C VAL A 6 3.09 0.63 5.70
N THR A 7 3.30 1.66 4.89
CA THR A 7 2.97 3.04 5.21
C THR A 7 1.73 3.48 4.43
N VAL A 8 0.71 3.91 5.15
CA VAL A 8 -0.54 4.45 4.59
C VAL A 8 -0.47 5.97 4.62
N ASN A 9 -0.62 6.59 3.45
CA ASN A 9 -0.66 8.03 3.22
C ASN A 9 0.52 8.79 3.86
N LYS A 10 1.70 8.17 4.02
CA LYS A 10 2.87 8.74 4.72
C LYS A 10 2.63 9.14 6.18
N HIS A 11 1.52 8.71 6.78
CA HIS A 11 1.11 9.10 8.13
C HIS A 11 1.10 7.93 9.10
N GLU A 12 0.66 6.76 8.66
CA GLU A 12 0.51 5.59 9.51
C GLU A 12 1.40 4.45 9.01
N MET A 13 2.24 3.91 9.90
CA MET A 13 3.13 2.79 9.60
C MET A 13 2.64 1.54 10.33
N LEU A 14 2.40 0.48 9.57
CA LEU A 14 2.02 -0.84 10.04
C LEU A 14 3.20 -1.79 9.84
N VAL A 15 3.46 -2.62 10.84
CA VAL A 15 4.57 -3.58 10.82
C VAL A 15 4.00 -4.99 10.93
N PHE A 16 4.38 -5.85 10.00
CA PHE A 16 3.92 -7.23 9.93
C PHE A 16 5.08 -8.20 10.11
N ASP A 17 4.83 -9.30 10.83
CA ASP A 17 5.84 -10.33 11.10
C ASP A 17 6.10 -11.25 9.91
N ASP A 18 5.13 -11.37 9.00
CA ASP A 18 5.23 -12.21 7.80
C ASP A 18 4.44 -11.66 6.60
N MET A 19 4.78 -12.15 5.42
CA MET A 19 4.15 -11.76 4.16
C MET A 19 2.67 -12.18 4.05
N GLY A 20 2.24 -13.23 4.75
CA GLY A 20 0.84 -13.66 4.75
C GLY A 20 -0.07 -12.67 5.46
N GLN A 21 0.36 -12.15 6.61
CA GLN A 21 -0.32 -11.07 7.32
C GLN A 21 -0.37 -9.78 6.50
N CYS A 22 0.77 -9.39 5.91
CA CYS A 22 0.86 -8.21 5.06
C CYS A 22 -0.07 -8.33 3.84
N ASN A 23 -0.06 -9.47 3.13
CA ASN A 23 -0.96 -9.69 1.99
C ASN A 23 -2.43 -9.65 2.42
N SER A 24 -2.79 -10.26 3.54
CA SER A 24 -4.16 -10.23 4.06
C SER A 24 -4.61 -8.80 4.37
N PHE A 25 -3.72 -7.96 4.91
CA PHE A 25 -3.97 -6.54 5.12
C PHE A 25 -4.15 -5.81 3.79
N ILE A 26 -3.22 -5.96 2.83
CA ILE A 26 -3.30 -5.28 1.53
C ILE A 26 -4.59 -5.67 0.81
N ASP A 27 -4.96 -6.96 0.80
CA ASP A 27 -6.18 -7.44 0.15
C ASP A 27 -7.43 -6.87 0.83
N SER A 28 -7.49 -6.89 2.17
CA SER A 28 -8.61 -6.32 2.91
C SER A 28 -8.70 -4.81 2.74
N PHE A 29 -7.56 -4.14 2.77
CA PHE A 29 -7.46 -2.70 2.68
C PHE A 29 -7.85 -2.25 1.27
N THR A 30 -7.28 -2.85 0.22
CA THR A 30 -7.56 -2.48 -1.18
C THR A 30 -8.93 -2.92 -1.70
N ARG A 31 -9.58 -3.91 -1.08
CA ARG A 31 -10.95 -4.35 -1.44
C ARG A 31 -11.95 -3.19 -1.40
N ASP A 32 -11.84 -2.31 -0.40
CA ASP A 32 -12.72 -1.13 -0.30
C ASP A 32 -12.45 -0.11 -1.43
N PHE A 33 -11.33 -0.24 -2.14
CA PHE A 33 -10.83 0.69 -3.15
C PHE A 33 -10.71 0.06 -4.55
N GLU A 34 -11.23 -1.16 -4.76
CA GLU A 34 -11.04 -1.95 -6.00
C GLU A 34 -11.45 -1.17 -7.27
N ASP A 35 -12.56 -0.43 -7.21
CA ASP A 35 -13.06 0.42 -8.30
C ASP A 35 -12.29 1.76 -8.47
N ASN A 36 -11.30 2.01 -7.61
CA ASN A 36 -10.61 3.29 -7.45
C ASN A 36 -9.08 3.21 -7.52
N ILE A 37 -8.51 2.04 -7.86
CA ILE A 37 -7.07 1.89 -8.09
C ILE A 37 -6.67 2.68 -9.34
N ILE A 38 -5.80 3.68 -9.15
CA ILE A 38 -5.30 4.56 -10.20
C ILE A 38 -4.06 3.96 -10.84
N MET A 39 -3.14 3.47 -9.99
CA MET A 39 -1.84 2.98 -10.43
C MET A 39 -1.21 2.09 -9.36
N GLY A 40 -0.71 0.92 -9.74
CA GLY A 40 0.29 0.19 -8.98
C GLY A 40 1.66 0.51 -9.54
N ALA A 41 2.54 1.16 -8.77
CA ALA A 41 3.92 1.32 -9.16
C ALA A 41 4.62 -0.04 -9.06
N PRO A 42 5.42 -0.44 -10.07
CA PRO A 42 6.08 -1.73 -10.08
C PRO A 42 7.08 -1.86 -8.93
N LYS A 43 7.37 -3.10 -8.56
CA LYS A 43 8.34 -3.45 -7.53
C LYS A 43 9.73 -2.90 -7.88
N GLU A 44 10.27 -1.98 -7.10
CA GLU A 44 11.68 -1.62 -7.18
C GLU A 44 12.50 -2.56 -6.30
N ILE A 45 13.50 -3.22 -6.88
CA ILE A 45 14.29 -4.25 -6.20
C ILE A 45 15.63 -3.64 -5.81
N HIS A 46 15.80 -3.37 -4.51
CA HIS A 46 17.06 -2.92 -3.93
C HIS A 46 17.88 -4.14 -3.47
N PRO A 47 19.18 -3.99 -3.16
CA PRO A 47 20.00 -5.09 -2.64
C PRO A 47 19.40 -5.75 -1.41
N ASP A 48 18.86 -4.96 -0.48
CA ASP A 48 18.44 -5.41 0.85
C ASP A 48 16.92 -5.49 1.05
N TYR A 49 16.13 -4.90 0.14
CA TYR A 49 14.67 -4.85 0.25
C TYR A 49 14.00 -4.71 -1.12
N VAL A 50 12.68 -4.86 -1.15
CA VAL A 50 11.81 -4.61 -2.30
C VAL A 50 10.77 -3.57 -1.89
N GLU A 51 10.61 -2.53 -2.72
CA GLU A 51 9.61 -1.48 -2.55
C GLU A 51 8.44 -1.68 -3.52
N MET A 52 7.21 -1.44 -3.06
CA MET A 52 6.00 -1.44 -3.89
C MET A 52 5.07 -0.32 -3.42
N SER A 53 4.49 0.44 -4.36
CA SER A 53 3.51 1.48 -4.04
C SER A 53 2.20 1.26 -4.78
N ALA A 54 1.07 1.42 -4.09
CA ALA A 54 -0.25 1.45 -4.70
C ALA A 54 -0.92 2.81 -4.45
N ILE A 55 -1.55 3.36 -5.48
CA ILE A 55 -2.24 4.65 -5.44
C ILE A 55 -3.71 4.43 -5.82
N PHE A 56 -4.62 4.91 -4.98
CA PHE A 56 -6.06 4.79 -5.19
C PHE A 56 -6.81 6.05 -4.72
N TYR A 57 -7.96 6.31 -5.34
CA TYR A 57 -8.89 7.36 -4.90
C TYR A 57 -9.66 6.88 -3.65
N ASN A 58 -9.93 7.80 -2.73
CA ASN A 58 -10.71 7.47 -1.53
C ASN A 58 -12.19 7.16 -1.89
N PRO A 59 -12.72 5.95 -1.63
CA PRO A 59 -14.05 5.50 -2.03
C PRO A 59 -15.16 6.15 -1.20
N TYR A 60 -14.82 6.65 -0.01
CA TYR A 60 -15.78 7.26 0.92
C TYR A 60 -16.15 8.71 0.54
N HIS A 61 -15.59 9.22 -0.55
CA HIS A 61 -15.88 10.55 -1.08
C HIS A 61 -16.23 10.47 -2.58
N SER A 62 -17.35 11.08 -2.97
CA SER A 62 -17.83 11.14 -4.35
C SER A 62 -16.82 11.88 -5.24
N ARG A 63 -16.24 11.22 -6.27
CA ARG A 63 -15.18 11.77 -7.15
C ARG A 63 -15.42 13.24 -7.57
N PRO A 64 -14.49 14.17 -7.24
CA PRO A 64 -14.31 15.39 -8.01
C PRO A 64 -12.82 15.69 -8.27
N GLU A 65 -12.56 16.63 -9.18
CA GLU A 65 -11.22 17.20 -9.41
C GLU A 65 -10.63 17.71 -8.08
N GLY A 66 -9.51 17.14 -7.62
CA GLY A 66 -8.81 17.56 -6.39
C GLY A 66 -8.86 16.61 -5.19
N GLN A 67 -9.31 15.36 -5.37
CA GLN A 67 -9.27 14.37 -4.29
C GLN A 67 -7.83 13.98 -3.90
N GLU A 68 -7.56 13.90 -2.59
CA GLU A 68 -6.31 13.32 -2.09
C GLU A 68 -6.22 11.84 -2.47
N VAL A 69 -5.10 11.47 -3.08
CA VAL A 69 -4.79 10.08 -3.39
C VAL A 69 -4.27 9.41 -2.13
N VAL A 70 -4.79 8.21 -1.83
CA VAL A 70 -4.21 7.41 -0.76
C VAL A 70 -3.05 6.61 -1.34
N LEU A 71 -1.89 6.76 -0.71
CA LEU A 71 -0.67 6.04 -1.06
C LEU A 71 -0.46 4.89 -0.08
N LEU A 72 -0.16 3.71 -0.60
CA LEU A 72 0.22 2.55 0.19
C LEU A 72 1.64 2.15 -0.21
N ASP A 73 2.63 2.45 0.64
CA ASP A 73 4.04 2.12 0.42
C ASP A 73 4.43 0.89 1.22
N ILE A 74 4.98 -0.12 0.55
CA ILE A 74 5.27 -1.43 1.15
C ILE A 74 6.76 -1.72 0.99
N HIS A 75 7.44 -1.96 2.11
CA HIS A 75 8.86 -2.31 2.17
C HIS A 75 9.02 -3.75 2.66
N ILE A 76 9.54 -4.60 1.80
CA ILE A 76 9.74 -6.02 2.06
C ILE A 76 11.26 -6.29 2.15
N PRO A 77 11.81 -6.56 3.34
CA PRO A 77 13.21 -6.94 3.46
C PRO A 77 13.49 -8.29 2.78
N LYS A 78 14.62 -8.40 2.05
CA LYS A 78 15.14 -9.70 1.57
C LYS A 78 15.80 -10.45 2.70
#